data_AF-A0A9R1XE17-F1
#
_entry.id   AF-A0A9R1XE17-F1
#
_cell.length_a   1.000
_cell.length_b   1.000
_cell.length_c   1.000
_cell.angle_alpha   90.00
_cell.angle_beta   90.00
_cell.angle_gamma   90.00
#
_symmetry.space_group_name_H-M   'P 1'
#
loop_
_entity.id
_entity.type
_entity.pdbx_description
1 polymer ?
#
loop_
_entity_poly.entity_id
_entity_poly.type
_entity_poly.pdbx_seq_one_letter_code
_entity_poly.pdbx_strand_id
1 'polypeptide(L)'
;MLNILVKDGLAIIDHIIGDVREGIKYINNLEGRRLKFSKVAHQMQIRDRKLMLDVPTRWNSTYDMLCADLKFKDAFPRYAEYEPHFHHLPTDGDWEHVQSGRVIDPY
;
A
#
# COMPACT_ATOMS: atom_id res chain seq x y z
N MET A 1 25.36 -2.45 20.74
CA MET A 1 25.01 -1.67 19.52
C MET A 1 23.93 -2.43 18.75
N LEU A 2 22.66 -2.13 19.00
CA LEU A 2 21.52 -2.82 18.36
C LEU A 2 20.35 -1.84 18.04
N ASN A 3 20.64 -0.54 17.93
CA ASN A 3 19.61 0.51 17.96
C ASN A 3 19.60 1.41 16.72
N ILE A 4 20.40 1.11 15.70
CA ILE A 4 20.40 1.87 14.43
C ILE A 4 19.71 1.01 13.37
N LEU A 5 20.19 -0.21 13.13
CA LEU A 5 19.56 -1.15 12.18
C LEU A 5 18.08 -1.43 12.45
N VAL A 6 17.67 -1.55 13.72
CA VAL A 6 16.26 -1.77 14.09
C VAL A 6 15.42 -0.50 13.88
N LYS A 7 15.98 0.68 14.13
CA LYS A 7 15.29 1.95 13.89
C LYS A 7 15.13 2.24 12.41
N ASP A 8 16.15 1.93 11.61
CA ASP A 8 16.11 2.08 10.16
C ASP A 8 15.06 1.12 9.57
N GLY A 9 15.01 -0.13 10.04
CA GLY A 9 13.97 -1.09 9.64
C GLY A 9 12.55 -0.61 9.97
N LEU A 10 12.34 -0.07 11.18
CA LEU A 10 11.03 0.47 11.57
C LEU A 10 10.64 1.72 10.76
N ALA A 11 11.60 2.60 10.44
CA ALA A 11 11.36 3.78 9.63
C ALA A 11 11.00 3.41 8.18
N ILE A 12 11.62 2.38 7.61
CA ILE A 12 11.26 1.84 6.30
C ILE A 12 9.80 1.34 6.32
N ILE A 13 9.42 0.56 7.33
CA ILE A 13 8.03 0.06 7.44
C ILE A 13 7.03 1.21 7.54
N ASP A 14 7.30 2.21 8.39
CA ASP A 14 6.40 3.35 8.57
C ASP A 14 6.24 4.15 7.28
N HIS A 15 7.32 4.29 6.50
CA HIS A 15 7.29 4.91 5.18
C HIS A 15 6.40 4.13 4.20
N ILE A 16 6.56 2.81 4.11
CA ILE A 16 5.77 1.93 3.24
C ILE A 16 4.28 2.02 3.60
N ILE A 17 3.97 1.91 4.90
CA ILE A 17 2.60 2.04 5.40
C ILE A 17 2.04 3.41 5.04
N GLY A 18 2.84 4.47 5.20
CA GLY A 18 2.49 5.83 4.82
C GLY A 18 2.09 5.94 3.35
N ASP A 19 2.92 5.42 2.44
CA ASP A 19 2.66 5.50 1.01
C ASP A 19 1.45 4.68 0.56
N VAL A 20 1.30 3.45 1.06
CA VAL A 20 0.10 2.65 0.79
C VAL A 20 -1.15 3.40 1.28
N ARG A 21 -1.11 3.91 2.52
CA ARG A 21 -2.24 4.60 3.14
C ARG A 21 -2.62 5.87 2.38
N GLU A 22 -1.66 6.72 2.04
CA GLU A 22 -1.92 7.95 1.30
C GLU A 22 -2.36 7.66 -0.14
N GLY A 23 -1.82 6.62 -0.78
CA GLY A 23 -2.29 6.16 -2.08
C GLY A 23 -3.77 5.75 -2.06
N ILE A 24 -4.15 4.95 -1.06
CA ILE A 24 -5.54 4.52 -0.88
C ILE A 24 -6.46 5.69 -0.57
N LYS A 25 -6.06 6.60 0.32
CA LYS A 25 -6.82 7.83 0.60
C LYS A 25 -7.01 8.66 -0.66
N TYR A 26 -5.96 8.87 -1.44
CA TYR A 26 -6.01 9.64 -2.68
C TYR A 26 -7.03 9.07 -3.66
N ILE A 27 -7.00 7.75 -3.88
CA ILE A 27 -7.91 7.04 -4.79
C ILE A 27 -9.34 7.11 -4.25
N ASN A 28 -9.54 6.83 -2.96
CA ASN A 28 -10.86 6.80 -2.35
C ASN A 28 -11.52 8.17 -2.18
N ASN A 29 -10.74 9.26 -2.18
CA ASN A 29 -11.25 10.62 -1.97
C ASN A 29 -12.23 11.10 -3.04
N LEU A 30 -12.10 10.61 -4.28
CA LEU A 30 -12.99 11.01 -5.39
C LEU A 30 -13.55 9.79 -6.12
N GLU A 31 -14.85 9.80 -6.39
CA GLU A 31 -15.51 8.73 -7.14
C GLU A 31 -14.87 8.51 -8.53
N GLY A 32 -14.51 9.60 -9.22
CA GLY A 32 -13.82 9.52 -10.50
C GLY A 32 -12.48 8.78 -10.43
N ARG A 33 -11.72 8.95 -9.34
CA ARG A 33 -10.44 8.25 -9.12
C ARG A 33 -10.66 6.77 -8.85
N ARG A 34 -11.65 6.43 -8.00
CA ARG A 34 -12.06 5.04 -7.75
C ARG A 34 -12.49 4.33 -9.03
N LEU A 35 -13.25 4.99 -9.89
CA LEU A 35 -13.68 4.44 -11.18
C LEU A 35 -12.50 4.20 -12.13
N LYS A 36 -11.56 5.16 -12.23
CA LYS A 36 -10.33 4.99 -13.02
C LYS A 36 -9.49 3.82 -12.49
N PHE A 37 -9.27 3.75 -11.18
CA PHE A 37 -8.52 2.67 -10.56
C PHE A 37 -9.18 1.30 -10.78
N SER A 38 -10.51 1.23 -10.61
CA SER A 38 -11.29 0.02 -10.89
C SER A 38 -11.14 -0.47 -12.34
N LYS A 39 -11.05 0.47 -13.31
CA LYS A 39 -10.77 0.12 -14.71
C LYS A 39 -9.38 -0.48 -14.89
N VAL A 40 -8.35 0.09 -14.25
CA VAL A 40 -6.98 -0.44 -14.26
C VAL A 40 -6.95 -1.83 -13.62
N ALA A 41 -7.53 -2.00 -12.44
CA ALA A 41 -7.62 -3.29 -11.75
C ALA A 41 -8.33 -4.35 -12.62
N HIS A 42 -9.41 -3.97 -13.30
CA HIS A 42 -10.13 -4.85 -14.23
C HIS A 42 -9.30 -5.26 -15.45
N GLN A 43 -8.51 -4.34 -16.02
CA GLN A 43 -7.57 -4.65 -17.11
C GLN A 43 -6.51 -5.67 -16.68
N MET A 44 -6.14 -5.67 -15.40
CA MET A 44 -5.21 -6.62 -14.79
C MET A 44 -5.92 -7.89 -14.27
N GLN A 45 -7.20 -8.09 -14.60
CA GLN A 45 -8.00 -9.25 -14.17
C GLN A 45 -8.17 -9.38 -12.64
N ILE A 46 -7.95 -8.31 -11.89
CA ILE A 46 -8.20 -8.28 -10.44
C ILE A 46 -9.71 -8.16 -10.23
N ARG A 47 -10.32 -9.16 -9.58
CA ARG A 47 -11.77 -9.21 -9.34
C ARG A 47 -12.23 -8.25 -8.26
N ASP A 48 -11.34 -7.96 -7.31
CA ASP A 48 -11.60 -7.02 -6.23
C ASP A 48 -11.53 -5.57 -6.72
N ARG A 49 -12.46 -4.74 -6.27
CA ARG A 49 -12.59 -3.34 -6.70
C ARG A 49 -12.45 -2.33 -5.56
N LYS A 50 -12.23 -2.82 -4.34
CA LYS A 50 -12.24 -2.01 -3.13
C LYS A 50 -10.88 -2.08 -2.46
N LEU A 51 -10.26 -0.92 -2.32
CA LEU A 51 -9.10 -0.71 -1.46
C LEU A 51 -9.55 -0.62 0.00
N MET A 52 -8.80 -1.22 0.92
CA MET A 52 -9.08 -1.14 2.35
C MET A 52 -8.26 -0.02 2.98
N LEU A 53 -8.86 0.79 3.85
CA LEU A 53 -8.08 1.78 4.61
C LEU A 53 -7.98 1.28 6.05
N ASP A 54 -6.79 1.36 6.63
CA ASP A 54 -6.57 0.95 8.00
C ASP A 54 -7.13 1.93 9.03
N VAL A 55 -7.17 1.48 10.29
CA VAL A 55 -7.31 2.32 11.47
C VAL A 55 -5.91 2.54 12.05
N PRO A 56 -5.30 3.74 11.91
CA PRO A 56 -3.88 3.96 12.23
C PRO A 56 -3.47 3.65 13.67
N THR A 57 -4.42 3.61 14.60
CA THR A 57 -4.19 3.27 16.01
C THR A 57 -4.19 1.76 16.29
N ARG A 58 -4.42 0.92 15.28
CA ARG A 58 -4.56 -0.54 15.42
C ARG A 58 -3.72 -1.28 14.39
N TRP A 59 -2.62 -1.86 14.85
CA TRP A 59 -1.71 -2.64 14.00
C TRP A 59 -2.41 -3.73 13.19
N ASN A 60 -3.36 -4.47 13.78
CA ASN A 60 -4.12 -5.50 13.07
C ASN A 60 -4.83 -4.94 11.83
N SER A 61 -5.38 -3.71 11.92
CA SER A 61 -6.03 -3.07 10.78
C SER A 61 -5.03 -2.64 9.71
N THR A 62 -3.84 -2.21 10.11
CA THR A 62 -2.74 -1.87 9.19
C THR A 62 -2.24 -3.11 8.46
N TYR A 63 -2.09 -4.22 9.18
CA TYR A 63 -1.76 -5.51 8.60
C TYR A 63 -2.83 -5.98 7.61
N ASP A 64 -4.11 -5.92 7.99
CA ASP A 64 -5.21 -6.29 7.10
C ASP A 64 -5.24 -5.43 5.83
N MET A 65 -4.99 -4.12 5.92
CA MET A 65 -4.83 -3.23 4.75
C MET A 65 -3.69 -3.70 3.86
N LEU A 66 -2.49 -3.90 4.41
CA LEU A 66 -1.34 -4.33 3.63
C LEU A 66 -1.59 -5.67 2.93
N CYS A 67 -2.13 -6.66 3.63
CA CYS A 67 -2.44 -7.96 3.05
C CYS A 67 -3.55 -7.89 1.99
N ALA A 68 -4.62 -7.14 2.27
CA ALA A 68 -5.74 -7.00 1.35
C ALA A 68 -5.31 -6.27 0.08
N ASP A 69 -4.51 -5.21 0.20
CA ASP A 69 -4.17 -4.33 -0.91
C ASP A 69 -2.89 -4.73 -1.65
N LEU A 70 -2.13 -5.70 -1.13
CA LEU A 70 -0.99 -6.33 -1.81
C LEU A 70 -1.36 -6.86 -3.21
N LYS A 71 -2.60 -7.35 -3.40
CA LYS A 71 -3.08 -7.80 -4.72
C LYS A 71 -3.17 -6.68 -5.77
N PHE A 72 -3.16 -5.43 -5.33
CA PHE A 72 -3.17 -4.25 -6.18
C PHE A 72 -1.77 -3.64 -6.37
N LYS A 73 -0.70 -4.28 -5.86
CA LYS A 73 0.67 -3.75 -5.95
C LYS A 73 1.06 -3.30 -7.36
N ASP A 74 0.69 -4.08 -8.38
CA ASP A 74 1.01 -3.79 -9.78
C ASP A 74 0.02 -2.78 -10.39
N ALA A 75 -1.16 -2.62 -9.79
CA ALA A 75 -2.18 -1.67 -10.23
C ALA A 75 -1.86 -0.23 -9.82
N PHE A 76 -1.12 -0.03 -8.72
CA PHE A 76 -0.70 1.31 -8.27
C PHE A 76 0.20 2.02 -9.29
N PRO A 77 1.33 1.43 -9.78
CA PRO A 77 2.15 2.03 -10.83
C PRO A 77 1.38 2.26 -12.13
N ARG A 78 0.56 1.29 -12.55
CA ARG A 78 -0.29 1.42 -13.74
C ARG A 78 -1.28 2.57 -13.62
N TYR A 79 -1.86 2.77 -12.43
CA TYR A 79 -2.74 3.90 -12.18
C TYR A 79 -1.98 5.23 -12.26
N ALA A 80 -0.74 5.29 -11.79
CA ALA A 80 0.11 6.48 -11.87
C ALA A 80 0.42 6.91 -13.31
N GLU A 81 0.53 5.95 -14.25
CA GLU A 81 0.70 6.25 -15.68
C GLU A 81 -0.46 7.09 -16.25
N TYR A 82 -1.67 6.95 -15.68
CA TYR A 82 -2.88 7.65 -16.13
C TYR A 82 -3.30 8.82 -15.22
N GLU A 83 -2.70 8.96 -14.04
CA GLU A 83 -3.02 10.01 -13.07
C GLU A 83 -1.72 10.72 -12.62
N PRO A 84 -1.34 11.81 -13.29
CA PRO A 84 -0.06 12.51 -13.05
C PRO A 84 0.13 13.04 -11.62
N HIS A 85 -0.97 13.20 -10.87
CA HIS A 85 -0.96 13.69 -9.50
C HIS A 85 -0.89 12.56 -8.46
N PHE A 86 -0.73 11.31 -8.89
CA PHE A 86 -0.60 10.15 -8.01
C PHE A 86 0.89 9.83 -7.80
N HIS A 87 1.40 10.15 -6.61
CA HIS A 87 2.83 10.02 -6.28
C HIS A 87 3.11 9.00 -5.17
N HIS A 88 2.07 8.42 -4.56
CA HIS A 88 2.20 7.50 -3.45
C HIS A 88 2.31 6.07 -3.96
N LEU A 89 3.55 5.68 -4.28
CA LEU A 89 3.89 4.42 -4.91
C LEU A 89 4.93 3.69 -4.08
N PRO A 90 4.55 2.61 -3.38
CA PRO A 90 5.53 1.71 -2.82
C PRO A 90 6.32 1.05 -3.95
N THR A 91 7.64 0.96 -3.78
CA THR A 91 8.55 0.31 -4.73
C THR A 91 8.44 -1.21 -4.66
N ASP A 92 8.99 -1.93 -5.64
CA ASP A 92 9.03 -3.41 -5.60
C ASP A 92 9.76 -3.92 -4.34
N GLY A 93 10.83 -3.25 -3.92
CA GLY A 93 11.53 -3.57 -2.67
C GLY A 93 10.66 -3.38 -1.42
N ASP A 94 9.80 -2.38 -1.42
CA ASP A 94 8.85 -2.15 -0.33
C ASP A 94 7.83 -3.30 -0.22
N TRP A 95 7.34 -3.79 -1.36
CA TRP A 95 6.45 -4.95 -1.39
C TRP A 95 7.14 -6.25 -0.95
N GLU A 96 8.43 -6.42 -1.23
CA GLU A 96 9.21 -7.53 -0.71
C GLU A 96 9.32 -7.48 0.82
N HIS A 97 9.46 -6.30 1.41
CA HIS A 97 9.43 -6.14 2.87
C HIS A 97 8.08 -6.52 3.48
N VAL A 98 6.97 -6.17 2.81
CA VAL A 98 5.61 -6.57 3.20
C VAL A 98 5.39 -8.09 3.06
N GLN A 99 5.93 -8.72 2.00
CA GLN A 99 5.76 -10.15 1.73
C GLN A 99 6.65 -11.06 2.58
N SER A 100 7.87 -10.61 2.90
CA SER A 100 8.88 -11.41 3.59
C SER A 100 8.47 -11.76 5.03
N GLY A 101 7.50 -11.08 5.63
CA GLY A 101 6.98 -11.39 6.97
C GLY A 101 7.98 -11.21 8.12
N ARG A 102 9.29 -11.07 7.83
CA ARG A 102 10.37 -10.92 8.82
C ARG A 102 10.32 -9.65 9.66
N VAL A 103 9.39 -8.75 9.36
CA VAL A 103 9.26 -7.46 10.06
C VAL A 103 7.84 -7.22 10.61
N ILE A 104 6.95 -8.21 10.50
CA ILE A 104 5.53 -8.09 10.87
C ILE A 104 5.18 -8.89 12.14
N ASP A 105 6.18 -9.41 12.84
CA ASP A 105 6.00 -9.86 14.23
C ASP A 105 6.66 -8.86 15.17
N PRO A 106 5.88 -7.96 15.80
CA PRO A 106 6.35 -7.22 16.97
C PRO A 106 6.38 -8.09 18.25
N TYR A 107 6.14 -9.41 18.16
CA TYR A 107 6.15 -10.36 19.29
C TYR A 107 6.84 -11.68 18.95
#